data_AF-A0A0C9V7B5-F1
#
_entry.id   AF-A0A0C9V7B5-F1
#
_cell.length_a   1.000
_cell.length_b   1.000
_cell.length_c   1.000
_cell.angle_alpha   90.00
_cell.angle_beta   90.00
_cell.angle_gamma   90.00
#
_symmetry.space_group_name_H-M   'P 1'
#
loop_
_entity.id
_entity.type
_entity.pdbx_description
1 polymer ?
#
loop_
_entity_poly.entity_id
_entity_poly.type
_entity_poly.pdbx_seq_one_letter_code
_entity_poly.pdbx_strand_id
1 'polypeptide(L)'
;MPTIFEHNEKRKDSSGLGKSSVNIVAPERYDGRGDIEILRIRHLPTFLKGKAAYFYKTHVARSPDKWNLGRFSRELFAYCFPDNYKELVRRRFDRLTQGRQSLSDFARKIETLAE
;
A
#
# COMPACT_ATOMS: atom_id res chain seq x y z
N MET A 1 27.79 -5.51 -3.97
CA MET A 1 27.02 -5.69 -2.71
C MET A 1 26.58 -4.32 -2.25
N PRO A 2 25.29 -3.95 -2.27
CA PRO A 2 24.87 -2.61 -1.87
C PRO A 2 24.67 -2.54 -0.35
N THR A 3 25.45 -1.68 0.32
CA THR A 3 25.27 -1.29 1.72
C THR A 3 24.14 -0.27 1.79
N ILE A 4 23.02 -0.58 2.45
CA ILE A 4 21.89 0.35 2.60
C ILE A 4 21.97 1.02 3.97
N PHE A 5 21.87 2.36 3.96
CA PHE A 5 21.86 3.22 5.15
C PHE A 5 20.43 3.39 5.66
N GLU A 6 20.11 2.96 6.87
CA GLU A 6 18.85 3.34 7.53
C GLU A 6 18.99 4.73 8.15
N HIS A 7 18.14 5.66 7.71
CA HIS A 7 17.98 6.98 8.31
C HIS A 7 16.95 6.89 9.43
N ASN A 8 17.37 7.12 10.69
CA ASN A 8 16.46 7.15 11.83
C ASN A 8 16.47 8.54 12.46
N GLU A 9 15.33 9.22 12.44
CA GLU A 9 15.18 10.55 13.02
C GLU A 9 14.95 10.41 14.53
N LYS A 10 15.99 10.71 15.32
CA LYS A 10 15.87 10.73 16.78
C LYS A 10 15.00 11.90 17.22
N ARG A 11 14.20 11.65 18.26
CA ARG A 11 13.31 12.64 18.89
C ARG A 11 14.08 13.94 19.21
N LYS A 12 13.45 15.07 18.88
CA LYS A 12 13.97 16.42 19.17
C LYS A 12 14.19 16.58 20.69
N ASP A 13 15.44 16.85 21.05
CA ASP A 13 15.82 17.41 22.34
C ASP A 13 15.49 18.91 22.39
N SER A 14 15.37 19.44 23.60
CA SER A 14 14.91 20.80 23.91
C SER A 14 15.79 21.94 23.38
N SER A 15 16.87 21.63 22.66
CA SER A 15 17.79 22.56 21.99
C SER A 15 17.57 22.67 20.47
N GLY A 16 16.63 21.94 19.87
CA GLY A 16 16.21 22.15 18.47
C GLY A 16 17.17 21.66 17.38
N LEU A 17 18.31 21.03 17.71
CA LEU A 17 19.20 20.38 16.74
C LEU A 17 19.08 18.85 16.86
N GLY A 18 18.19 18.25 16.06
CA GLY A 18 18.06 16.80 15.96
C GLY A 18 19.33 16.17 15.39
N LYS A 19 20.02 15.35 16.19
CA LYS A 19 21.17 14.55 15.74
C LYS A 19 20.67 13.31 15.00
N SER A 20 20.86 13.25 13.69
CA SER A 20 20.70 12.00 12.93
C SER A 20 21.84 11.05 13.31
N SER A 21 21.51 9.79 13.60
CA SER A 21 22.50 8.73 13.80
C SER A 21 22.17 7.58 12.89
N VAL A 22 23.13 7.23 12.03
CA VAL A 22 23.08 6.02 11.21
C VAL A 22 23.69 4.90 12.05
N ASN A 23 22.95 3.82 12.27
CA ASN A 23 23.48 2.60 12.87
C ASN A 23 23.77 1.57 11.77
N ILE A 24 24.94 0.95 11.84
CA ILE A 24 25.34 -0.15 10.95
C ILE A 24 24.79 -1.45 11.56
N VAL A 25 23.88 -2.14 10.86
CA VAL A 25 23.37 -3.45 11.31
C VAL A 25 24.34 -4.54 10.85
N ALA A 26 24.72 -5.42 11.79
CA ALA A 26 25.64 -6.52 11.51
C ALA A 26 25.00 -7.56 10.56
N PRO A 27 25.76 -8.09 9.59
CA PRO A 27 25.26 -8.93 8.50
C PRO A 27 24.71 -10.30 8.95
N GLU A 28 25.02 -10.74 10.17
CA GLU A 28 24.69 -12.08 10.68
C GLU A 28 23.25 -12.22 11.19
N ARG A 29 22.45 -11.15 11.23
CA ARG A 29 21.03 -11.16 11.66
C ARG A 29 20.01 -11.02 10.53
N TYR A 30 20.46 -11.05 9.27
CA TYR A 30 19.60 -10.90 8.10
C TYR A 30 18.89 -12.22 7.74
N ASP A 31 17.60 -12.35 8.07
CA ASP A 31 16.69 -13.18 7.27
C ASP A 31 16.25 -12.31 6.09
N GLY A 32 16.99 -12.40 4.98
CA GLY A 32 16.84 -11.52 3.82
C GLY A 32 15.44 -11.45 3.20
N ARG A 33 14.46 -12.25 3.65
CA ARG A 33 13.04 -12.11 3.27
C ARG A 33 12.28 -11.08 4.10
N GLY A 34 12.53 -10.97 5.40
CA GLY A 34 11.80 -10.06 6.29
C GLY A 34 12.12 -8.58 6.02
N ASP A 35 13.39 -8.27 5.78
CA ASP A 35 13.85 -6.89 5.56
C ASP A 35 13.34 -6.31 4.24
N ILE A 36 13.20 -7.15 3.21
CA ILE A 36 12.63 -6.76 1.92
C ILE A 36 11.16 -6.35 2.08
N GLU A 37 10.38 -7.03 2.94
CA GLU A 37 8.97 -6.66 3.16
C GLU A 37 8.84 -5.31 3.85
N ILE A 38 9.67 -5.05 4.88
CA ILE A 38 9.66 -3.77 5.58
C ILE A 38 10.02 -2.62 4.62
N LEU A 39 11.03 -2.82 3.77
CA LEU A 39 11.39 -1.84 2.74
C LEU A 39 10.24 -1.60 1.75
N ARG A 40 9.56 -2.65 1.28
CA ARG A 40 8.39 -2.52 0.40
C ARG A 40 7.31 -1.67 1.04
N ILE A 41 6.95 -1.95 2.29
CA ILE A 41 5.94 -1.17 3.02
C ILE A 41 6.34 0.30 3.08
N ARG A 42 7.59 0.61 3.43
CA ARG A 42 8.09 1.99 3.50
C ARG A 42 8.03 2.73 2.16
N HIS A 43 8.20 2.02 1.05
CA HIS A 43 8.15 2.60 -0.29
C HIS A 43 6.74 2.71 -0.89
N LEU A 44 5.72 2.02 -0.36
CA LEU A 44 4.35 2.08 -0.87
C LEU A 44 3.75 3.50 -1.04
N PRO A 45 4.03 4.50 -0.18
CA PRO A 45 3.39 5.81 -0.28
C PRO A 45 3.56 6.52 -1.61
N THR A 46 4.63 6.21 -2.36
CA THR A 46 4.88 6.80 -3.68
C THR A 46 3.85 6.36 -4.72
N PHE A 47 3.20 5.21 -4.51
CA PHE A 47 2.19 4.64 -5.40
C PHE A 47 0.76 4.94 -4.93
N LEU A 48 0.58 5.36 -3.69
CA LEU A 48 -0.74 5.61 -3.10
C LEU A 48 -1.21 7.04 -3.37
N LYS A 49 -2.50 7.20 -3.65
CA LYS A 49 -3.14 8.51 -3.85
C LYS A 49 -4.43 8.62 -3.03
N GLY A 50 -4.87 9.85 -2.77
CA GLY A 50 -6.15 10.13 -2.10
C GLY A 50 -6.32 9.40 -0.76
N LYS A 51 -7.44 8.69 -0.59
CA LYS A 51 -7.79 7.94 0.64
C LYS A 51 -6.72 6.93 1.03
N ALA A 52 -6.11 6.26 0.05
CA ALA A 52 -5.08 5.25 0.29
C ALA A 52 -3.81 5.87 0.89
N ALA A 53 -3.40 7.04 0.37
CA ALA A 53 -2.26 7.78 0.91
C ALA A 53 -2.55 8.31 2.32
N TYR A 54 -3.78 8.76 2.56
CA TYR A 54 -4.21 9.21 3.89
C TYR A 54 -4.19 8.07 4.91
N PHE A 55 -4.71 6.90 4.55
CA PHE A 55 -4.66 5.68 5.37
C PHE A 55 -3.22 5.33 5.75
N TYR A 56 -2.31 5.30 4.76
CA TYR A 56 -0.91 4.99 5.02
C TYR A 56 -0.30 5.97 6.04
N LYS A 57 -0.47 7.28 5.82
CA LYS A 57 0.09 8.31 6.70
C LYS A 57 -0.43 8.23 8.13
N THR A 58 -1.71 7.88 8.31
CA THR A 58 -2.37 7.87 9.62
C THR A 58 -2.19 6.55 10.38
N HIS A 59 -2.18 5.41 9.69
CA HIS A 59 -2.21 4.08 10.31
C HIS A 59 -0.89 3.31 10.18
N VAL A 60 -0.12 3.52 9.11
CA VAL A 60 1.03 2.68 8.74
C VAL A 60 2.36 3.36 9.04
N ALA A 61 2.49 4.66 8.73
CA ALA A 61 3.74 5.40 8.81
C ALA A 61 4.38 5.44 10.22
N ARG A 62 3.58 5.30 11.28
CA ARG A 62 4.07 5.34 12.67
C ARG A 62 4.82 4.08 13.10
N SER A 63 4.54 2.93 12.49
CA SER A 63 5.17 1.66 12.86
C SER A 63 5.19 0.68 11.68
N PRO A 64 5.90 1.01 10.58
CA PRO A 64 5.92 0.23 9.35
C PRO A 64 6.46 -1.20 9.53
N ASP A 65 7.32 -1.40 10.52
CA ASP A 65 7.87 -2.65 11.02
C ASP A 65 6.81 -3.65 11.53
N LYS A 66 5.61 -3.18 11.91
CA LYS A 66 4.49 -4.02 12.35
C LYS A 66 3.55 -4.43 11.23
N TRP A 67 3.85 -4.02 10.00
CA TRP A 67 3.02 -4.26 8.83
C TRP A 67 3.74 -5.23 7.89
N ASN A 68 3.00 -6.25 7.46
CA ASN A 68 3.36 -7.07 6.31
C ASN A 68 2.44 -6.71 5.14
N LEU A 69 2.82 -7.12 3.93
CA LEU A 69 2.11 -6.73 2.72
C LEU A 69 0.67 -7.27 2.68
N GLY A 70 0.44 -8.48 3.19
CA GLY A 70 -0.88 -9.11 3.22
C GLY A 70 -1.86 -8.42 4.17
N ARG A 71 -1.38 -8.00 5.36
CA ARG A 71 -2.16 -7.21 6.30
C ARG A 71 -2.43 -5.83 5.71
N PHE A 72 -1.40 -5.18 5.16
CA PHE A 72 -1.54 -3.87 4.54
C PHE A 72 -2.60 -3.87 3.44
N SER A 73 -2.57 -4.82 2.51
CA SER A 73 -3.53 -4.87 1.40
C SER A 73 -4.96 -5.06 1.87
N ARG A 74 -5.19 -5.95 2.85
CA ARG A 74 -6.52 -6.20 3.43
C ARG A 74 -7.09 -4.96 4.12
N GLU A 75 -6.31 -4.34 5.00
CA GLU A 75 -6.76 -3.16 5.75
C GLU A 75 -6.94 -1.94 4.83
N LEU A 76 -6.05 -1.77 3.85
CA LEU A 76 -6.19 -0.74 2.83
C LEU A 76 -7.48 -0.91 2.03
N PHE A 77 -7.79 -2.15 1.62
CA PHE A 77 -9.02 -2.46 0.89
C PHE A 77 -10.26 -2.14 1.73
N ALA A 78 -10.29 -2.59 2.99
CA ALA A 78 -11.38 -2.29 3.92
C ALA A 78 -11.55 -0.78 4.18
N TYR A 79 -10.46 0.00 4.17
CA TYR A 79 -10.53 1.44 4.35
C TYR A 79 -11.02 2.18 3.09
N CYS A 80 -10.56 1.76 1.91
CA CYS A 80 -10.85 2.45 0.66
C CYS A 80 -12.22 2.09 0.07
N PHE A 81 -12.70 0.87 0.30
CA PHE A 81 -13.90 0.33 -0.31
C PHE A 81 -14.97 0.03 0.74
N PRO A 82 -16.26 0.22 0.42
CA PRO A 82 -17.35 -0.13 1.33
C PRO A 82 -17.48 -1.65 1.44
N ASP A 83 -18.03 -2.12 2.56
CA ASP A 83 -18.21 -3.57 2.82
C ASP A 83 -19.04 -4.29 1.74
N ASN A 84 -19.97 -3.56 1.12
CA ASN A 84 -20.82 -4.06 0.03
C ASN A 84 -20.20 -3.88 -1.37
N TYR A 85 -18.89 -3.63 -1.47
CA TYR A 85 -18.22 -3.41 -2.76
C TYR A 85 -18.47 -4.53 -3.77
N LYS A 86 -18.37 -5.80 -3.34
CA LYS A 86 -18.64 -6.95 -4.23
C LYS A 86 -20.08 -6.94 -4.75
N GLU A 87 -21.04 -6.56 -3.92
CA GLU A 87 -22.44 -6.45 -4.30
C GLU A 87 -22.66 -5.27 -5.26
N LEU A 88 -21.96 -4.15 -5.07
CA LEU A 88 -21.98 -3.02 -6.00
C LEU A 88 -21.43 -3.42 -7.37
N VAL A 89 -20.32 -4.17 -7.42
CA VAL A 89 -19.75 -4.70 -8.66
C VAL A 89 -20.73 -5.65 -9.35
N ARG A 90 -21.32 -6.61 -8.61
CA ARG A 90 -22.35 -7.52 -9.14
C ARG A 90 -23.55 -6.76 -9.70
N ARG A 91 -24.11 -5.82 -8.94
CA ARG A 91 -25.24 -5.00 -9.42
C ARG A 91 -24.89 -4.19 -10.66
N ARG A 92 -23.65 -3.72 -10.78
CA ARG A 92 -23.19 -3.02 -11.98
C ARG A 92 -23.11 -3.97 -13.17
N PHE A 93 -22.60 -5.17 -12.96
CA PHE A 93 -22.53 -6.22 -13.97
C PHE A 93 -23.93 -6.65 -14.44
N ASP A 94 -24.84 -6.94 -13.52
CA ASP A 94 -26.22 -7.37 -13.83
C ASP A 94 -27.02 -6.30 -14.59
N ARG A 95 -26.69 -5.01 -14.37
CA ARG A 95 -27.32 -3.88 -15.06
C ARG A 95 -26.70 -3.60 -16.44
N LEU A 96 -25.59 -4.23 -16.80
CA LEU A 96 -25.00 -4.02 -18.11
C LEU A 96 -25.85 -4.68 -19.20
N THR A 97 -26.23 -3.88 -20.19
CA THR A 97 -26.89 -4.36 -21.40
C THR A 97 -26.11 -3.88 -22.62
N GLN A 98 -26.11 -4.68 -23.69
CA GLN A 98 -25.41 -4.36 -24.94
C GLN A 98 -26.00 -3.11 -25.61
N GLY A 99 -27.33 -2.96 -25.57
CA GLY A 99 -28.04 -1.84 -26.19
C GLY A 99 -27.71 -1.73 -27.68
N ARG A 100 -27.19 -0.58 -28.11
CA ARG A 100 -26.77 -0.29 -29.50
C ARG A 100 -25.26 -0.47 -29.73
N GLN A 101 -24.51 -0.96 -28.74
CA GLN A 101 -23.06 -1.17 -28.88
C GLN A 101 -22.79 -2.40 -29.76
N SER A 102 -21.67 -2.38 -30.48
CA SER A 102 -21.19 -3.57 -31.19
C SER A 102 -20.84 -4.67 -30.18
N LEU A 103 -20.92 -5.94 -30.60
CA LEU A 103 -20.55 -7.07 -29.74
C LEU A 103 -19.11 -6.95 -29.22
N SER A 104 -18.18 -6.45 -30.03
CA SER A 104 -16.78 -6.24 -29.65
C SER A 104 -16.63 -5.17 -28.57
N ASP A 105 -17.31 -4.03 -28.71
CA ASP A 105 -17.27 -2.95 -27.71
C ASP A 105 -17.94 -3.38 -26.40
N PHE A 106 -19.00 -4.17 -26.49
CA PHE A 106 -19.68 -4.71 -25.32
C PHE A 106 -18.83 -5.76 -24.60
N ALA A 107 -18.18 -6.66 -25.33
CA ALA A 107 -17.24 -7.64 -24.77
C ALA A 107 -16.09 -6.95 -24.03
N ARG A 108 -15.46 -5.93 -24.64
CA ARG A 108 -14.41 -5.14 -23.99
C ARG A 108 -14.88 -4.46 -22.70
N LYS A 109 -16.12 -3.99 -22.68
CA LYS A 109 -16.74 -3.35 -21.52
C LYS A 109 -17.02 -4.35 -20.39
N ILE A 110 -17.41 -5.58 -20.73
CA ILE A 110 -17.55 -6.68 -19.79
C ILE A 110 -16.18 -7.05 -19.20
N GLU A 111 -15.15 -7.19 -20.05
CA GLU A 111 -13.77 -7.49 -19.60
C GLU A 111 -13.27 -6.42 -18.62
N THR A 112 -13.46 -5.14 -18.95
CA THR A 112 -13.08 -4.01 -18.07
C THR A 112 -13.79 -4.03 -16.70
N LEU A 113 -14.95 -4.68 -16.59
CA LEU A 113 -15.70 -4.78 -15.32
C LEU A 113 -15.44 -6.08 -14.57
N ALA A 114 -14.86 -7.07 -15.23
CA ALA A 114 -14.46 -8.34 -14.64
C ALA A 114 -13.04 -8.31 -14.06
N GLU A 115 -12.25 -7.29 -14.43
CA GLU A 115 -10.91 -6.97 -13.93
C GLU A 115 -10.95 -6.17 -12.61
#